data_AF-A0A496ZE03-F1
#
_entry.id   AF-A0A496ZE03-F1
#
_cell.length_a   1.000
_cell.length_b   1.000
_cell.length_c   1.000
_cell.angle_alpha   90.00
_cell.angle_beta   90.00
_cell.angle_gamma   90.00
#
_symmetry.space_group_name_H-M   'P 1'
#
loop_
_entity.id
_entity.type
_entity.pdbx_description
1 polymer ?
#
loop_
_entity_poly.entity_id
_entity_poly.type
_entity_poly.pdbx_seq_one_letter_code
_entity_poly.pdbx_strand_id
1 'polypeptide(L)'
;MFNPRDIIDIIAGNVKATRNPFGIPKFLVNQWHKGTNLPQQGDAMLFTGLMYQFVPYIEKSTMYLAKYEDTSMADYIRFAKYMPSYLSGIGLSMITSGTEKKKYNAILRNIAKILKASEVDFFYRPDLDDYSGVLMYDLGDQEGFVKHARYVAGKLKQAGIKKLITVDPHTTYAVK
;
A
#
# COMPACT_ATOMS: atom_id res chain seq x y z
N MET A 1 -1.54 -26.62 -6.59
CA MET A 1 -2.35 -25.42 -6.26
C MET A 1 -2.15 -25.09 -4.78
N PHE A 2 -1.59 -23.93 -4.47
CA PHE A 2 -1.43 -23.49 -3.08
C PHE A 2 -2.77 -23.09 -2.47
N ASN A 3 -2.92 -23.21 -1.14
CA ASN A 3 -4.16 -22.86 -0.45
C ASN A 3 -4.30 -21.33 -0.37
N PRO A 4 -5.39 -20.72 -0.87
CA PRO A 4 -5.59 -19.26 -0.78
C PRO A 4 -5.45 -18.71 0.64
N ARG A 5 -5.80 -19.51 1.66
CA ARG A 5 -5.63 -19.12 3.08
C ARG A 5 -4.18 -18.85 3.45
N ASP A 6 -3.21 -19.56 2.87
CA ASP A 6 -1.80 -19.35 3.16
C ASP A 6 -1.33 -17.96 2.70
N ILE A 7 -1.82 -17.50 1.55
CA ILE A 7 -1.53 -16.15 1.03
C ILE A 7 -2.16 -15.07 1.92
N ILE A 8 -3.40 -15.30 2.36
CA ILE A 8 -4.11 -14.40 3.27
C ILE A 8 -3.34 -14.27 4.59
N ASP A 9 -2.91 -15.40 5.17
CA ASP A 9 -2.16 -15.42 6.42
C ASP A 9 -0.82 -14.66 6.30
N ILE A 10 -0.13 -14.79 5.17
CA ILE A 10 1.12 -14.05 4.89
C ILE A 10 0.84 -12.55 4.82
N ILE A 11 -0.17 -12.13 4.05
CA ILE A 11 -0.50 -10.71 3.87
C ILE A 11 -0.98 -10.10 5.20
N ALA A 12 -1.87 -10.78 5.91
CA ALA A 12 -2.36 -10.33 7.22
C ALA A 12 -1.21 -10.26 8.25
N GLY A 13 -0.32 -11.25 8.26
CA GLY A 13 0.89 -11.26 9.09
C GLY A 13 1.78 -10.05 8.80
N ASN A 14 2.02 -9.76 7.52
CA ASN A 14 2.81 -8.59 7.10
C ASN A 14 2.18 -7.28 7.53
N VAL A 15 0.86 -7.10 7.37
CA VAL A 15 0.20 -5.85 7.81
C VAL A 15 0.27 -5.70 9.32
N LYS A 16 0.06 -6.78 10.08
CA LYS A 16 0.19 -6.76 11.55
C LYS A 16 1.60 -6.38 11.99
N ALA A 17 2.64 -6.89 11.32
CA ALA A 17 4.03 -6.64 11.66
C ALA A 17 4.58 -5.28 11.17
N THR A 18 4.17 -4.83 9.98
CA THR A 18 4.85 -3.74 9.24
C THR A 18 3.92 -2.65 8.74
N ARG A 19 2.61 -2.77 9.02
CA ARG A 19 1.55 -1.86 8.58
C ARG A 19 1.35 -1.80 7.07
N ASN A 20 1.88 -2.75 6.32
CA ASN A 20 1.69 -2.87 4.87
C ASN A 20 1.73 -4.34 4.41
N PRO A 21 1.15 -4.67 3.24
CA PRO A 21 0.88 -6.06 2.86
C PRO A 21 2.12 -6.86 2.45
N PHE A 22 3.23 -6.17 2.16
CA PHE A 22 4.43 -6.79 1.60
C PHE A 22 5.68 -6.64 2.49
N GLY A 23 5.55 -6.05 3.69
CA GLY A 23 6.69 -5.84 4.57
C GLY A 23 7.73 -4.84 4.06
N ILE A 24 7.39 -4.07 3.01
CA ILE A 24 8.34 -3.14 2.40
C ILE A 24 8.39 -1.86 3.24
N PRO A 25 9.58 -1.37 3.63
CA PRO A 25 9.69 -0.10 4.32
C PRO A 25 9.01 1.05 3.57
N LYS A 26 8.20 1.84 4.29
CA LYS A 26 7.38 2.91 3.69
C LYS A 26 8.20 3.88 2.83
N PHE A 27 9.41 4.23 3.24
CA PHE A 27 10.27 5.15 2.50
C PHE A 27 10.74 4.60 1.12
N LEU A 28 10.71 3.29 0.92
CA LEU A 28 11.01 2.65 -0.37
C LEU A 28 9.80 2.65 -1.30
N VAL A 29 8.59 2.55 -0.74
CA VAL A 29 7.32 2.51 -1.49
C VAL A 29 6.85 3.92 -1.82
N ASN A 30 6.78 4.79 -0.82
CA ASN A 30 6.22 6.12 -0.93
C ASN A 30 7.28 7.13 -1.39
N GLN A 31 7.51 7.20 -2.70
CA GLN A 31 8.51 8.08 -3.30
C GLN A 31 7.95 9.05 -4.35
N TRP A 32 6.67 8.92 -4.72
CA TRP A 32 6.06 9.69 -5.81
C TRP A 32 6.13 11.21 -5.59
N HIS A 33 6.02 11.65 -4.34
CA HIS A 33 6.01 13.05 -3.94
C HIS A 33 7.40 13.72 -3.99
N LYS A 34 8.50 12.95 -4.07
CA LYS A 34 9.84 13.53 -4.14
C LYS A 34 9.97 14.38 -5.40
N GLY A 35 10.49 15.60 -5.26
CA GLY A 35 10.57 16.57 -6.36
C GLY A 35 9.22 17.17 -6.77
N THR A 36 8.14 16.88 -6.03
CA THR A 36 6.89 17.64 -6.13
C THR A 36 6.94 18.75 -5.08
N ASN A 37 6.80 20.01 -5.49
CA ASN A 37 6.70 21.14 -4.55
C ASN A 37 5.28 21.20 -3.98
N LEU A 38 4.82 20.12 -3.35
CA LEU A 38 3.53 20.05 -2.69
C LEU A 38 3.61 20.68 -1.30
N PRO A 39 2.62 21.49 -0.89
CA PRO A 39 2.59 22.02 0.46
C PRO A 39 2.38 20.88 1.46
N GLN A 40 2.79 21.11 2.71
CA GLN A 40 2.62 20.17 3.82
C GLN A 40 1.43 20.50 4.73
N GLN A 41 0.72 21.60 4.42
CA GLN A 41 -0.48 22.10 5.10
C GLN A 41 -1.43 22.70 4.06
N GLY A 42 -2.73 22.69 4.32
CA GLY A 42 -3.78 23.17 3.42
C GLY A 42 -5.16 22.70 3.90
N ASP A 43 -6.20 22.90 3.11
CA ASP A 43 -7.57 22.50 3.47
C ASP A 43 -7.79 20.98 3.45
N ALA A 44 -7.34 20.31 2.38
CA ALA A 44 -7.53 18.87 2.22
C ALA A 44 -6.21 18.10 2.02
N MET A 45 -6.03 17.01 2.75
CA MET A 45 -4.86 16.15 2.56
C MET A 45 -5.11 15.16 1.41
N LEU A 46 -4.22 15.14 0.42
CA LEU A 46 -4.19 14.04 -0.55
C LEU A 46 -3.71 12.77 0.16
N PHE A 47 -4.56 11.76 0.21
CA PHE A 47 -4.30 10.48 0.87
C PHE A 47 -4.37 9.36 -0.16
N THR A 48 -3.24 8.70 -0.40
CA THR A 48 -3.14 7.70 -1.47
C THR A 48 -3.47 6.30 -0.99
N GLY A 49 -3.44 6.07 0.34
CA GLY A 49 -3.58 4.73 0.92
C GLY A 49 -2.49 3.77 0.46
N LEU A 50 -1.43 4.29 -0.16
CA LEU A 50 -0.35 3.57 -0.83
C LEU A 50 -0.77 2.59 -1.93
N MET A 51 -2.01 2.63 -2.42
CA MET A 51 -2.56 1.62 -3.33
C MET A 51 -1.83 1.59 -4.66
N TYR A 52 -1.75 2.72 -5.38
CA TYR A 52 -1.00 2.81 -6.64
C TYR A 52 0.47 2.43 -6.46
N GLN A 53 1.09 2.84 -5.36
CA GLN A 53 2.48 2.51 -5.05
C GLN A 53 2.69 1.01 -4.82
N PHE A 54 1.67 0.28 -4.35
CA PHE A 54 1.75 -1.16 -4.13
C PHE A 54 1.47 -2.02 -5.37
N VAL A 55 0.79 -1.50 -6.40
CA VAL A 55 0.49 -2.25 -7.63
C VAL A 55 1.69 -2.98 -8.26
N PRO A 56 2.87 -2.35 -8.46
CA PRO A 56 3.99 -3.07 -9.10
C PRO A 56 4.47 -4.26 -8.26
N TYR A 57 4.27 -4.23 -6.94
CA TYR A 57 4.63 -5.32 -6.04
C TYR A 57 3.56 -6.41 -6.02
N ILE A 58 2.27 -6.04 -6.15
CA ILE A 58 1.16 -6.97 -6.32
C ILE A 58 1.39 -7.77 -7.61
N GLU A 59 1.59 -7.09 -8.74
CA GLU A 59 1.83 -7.73 -10.04
C GLU A 59 3.04 -8.67 -10.00
N LYS A 60 4.15 -8.22 -9.40
CA LYS A 60 5.35 -9.03 -9.28
C LYS A 60 5.10 -10.26 -8.41
N SER A 61 4.43 -10.11 -7.27
CA SER A 61 4.12 -11.22 -6.36
C SER A 61 3.22 -12.24 -7.05
N THR A 62 2.14 -11.80 -7.71
CA THR A 62 1.23 -12.67 -8.46
C THR A 62 1.95 -13.42 -9.58
N MET A 63 2.83 -12.75 -10.33
CA MET A 63 3.63 -13.40 -11.37
C MET A 63 4.53 -14.51 -10.81
N TYR A 64 5.14 -14.33 -9.63
CA TYR A 64 5.92 -15.39 -9.00
C TYR A 64 5.03 -16.52 -8.48
N LEU A 65 3.93 -16.19 -7.81
CA LEU A 65 2.98 -17.19 -7.32
C LEU A 65 2.48 -18.08 -8.46
N ALA A 66 2.07 -17.51 -9.60
CA ALA A 66 1.63 -18.26 -10.78
C ALA A 66 2.70 -19.24 -11.30
N LYS A 67 3.99 -18.86 -11.26
CA LYS A 67 5.09 -19.76 -11.67
C LYS A 67 5.27 -20.95 -10.73
N TYR A 68 4.94 -20.80 -9.45
CA TYR A 68 5.08 -21.86 -8.46
C TYR A 68 3.83 -22.74 -8.33
N GLU A 69 2.68 -22.27 -8.81
CA GLU A 69 1.37 -22.89 -8.65
C GLU A 69 1.31 -24.34 -9.20
N ASP A 70 2.02 -24.57 -10.31
CA ASP A 70 2.13 -25.85 -11.02
C ASP A 70 3.37 -26.68 -10.64
N THR A 71 4.11 -26.27 -9.61
CA THR A 71 5.36 -26.94 -9.19
C THR A 71 5.18 -27.70 -7.88
N SER A 72 6.04 -28.69 -7.63
CA SER A 72 6.16 -29.39 -6.34
C SER A 72 6.57 -28.47 -5.18
N MET A 73 6.93 -27.21 -5.47
CA MET A 73 7.27 -26.19 -4.47
C MET A 73 6.04 -25.43 -3.94
N ALA A 74 4.84 -25.62 -4.51
CA ALA A 74 3.62 -24.93 -4.08
C ALA A 74 3.31 -25.16 -2.58
N ASP A 75 3.53 -26.38 -2.09
CA ASP A 75 3.28 -26.75 -0.69
C ASP A 75 4.28 -26.11 0.30
N TYR A 76 5.36 -25.50 -0.19
CA TYR A 76 6.33 -24.80 0.66
C TYR A 76 5.97 -23.34 0.89
N ILE A 77 5.01 -22.78 0.14
CA ILE A 77 4.55 -21.38 0.31
C ILE A 77 4.04 -21.12 1.73
N ARG A 78 3.39 -22.11 2.36
CA ARG A 78 2.93 -22.00 3.76
C ARG A 78 4.05 -21.68 4.76
N PHE A 79 5.31 -21.96 4.44
CA PHE A 79 6.44 -21.64 5.32
C PHE A 79 6.89 -20.19 5.19
N ALA A 80 6.50 -19.49 4.11
CA ALA A 80 6.83 -18.08 3.91
C ALA A 80 6.26 -17.18 5.02
N LYS A 81 5.19 -17.61 5.72
CA LYS A 81 4.63 -16.88 6.88
C LYS A 81 5.57 -16.78 8.08
N TYR A 82 6.57 -17.66 8.17
CA TYR A 82 7.58 -17.63 9.23
C TYR A 82 8.79 -16.75 8.87
N MET A 83 8.92 -16.34 7.60
CA MET A 83 10.00 -15.45 7.17
C MET A 83 9.73 -14.03 7.70
N PRO A 84 10.74 -13.35 8.26
CA PRO A 84 10.56 -11.97 8.71
C PRO A 84 10.08 -11.06 7.58
N SER A 85 8.94 -10.38 7.79
CA SER A 85 8.26 -9.57 6.77
C SER A 85 9.15 -8.51 6.13
N TYR A 86 10.08 -7.92 6.88
CA TYR A 86 10.99 -6.91 6.32
C TYR A 86 12.01 -7.50 5.35
N LEU A 87 12.48 -8.73 5.57
CA LEU A 87 13.42 -9.40 4.66
C LEU A 87 12.74 -9.74 3.34
N SER A 88 11.54 -10.33 3.41
CA SER A 88 10.74 -10.64 2.23
C SER A 88 10.36 -9.37 1.46
N GLY A 89 10.01 -8.29 2.17
CA GLY A 89 9.74 -6.99 1.57
C GLY A 89 10.94 -6.35 0.88
N ILE A 90 12.13 -6.38 1.48
CA ILE A 90 13.36 -5.88 0.85
C ILE A 90 13.67 -6.71 -0.41
N GLY A 91 13.60 -8.04 -0.32
CA GLY A 91 13.78 -8.95 -1.45
C GLY A 91 12.82 -8.65 -2.60
N LEU A 92 11.53 -8.55 -2.31
CA LEU A 92 10.50 -8.20 -3.29
C LEU A 92 10.77 -6.83 -3.91
N SER A 93 11.23 -5.86 -3.11
CA SER A 93 11.56 -4.54 -3.62
C SER A 93 12.72 -4.55 -4.60
N MET A 94 13.75 -5.38 -4.38
CA MET A 94 14.89 -5.49 -5.30
C MET A 94 14.50 -6.12 -6.64
N ILE A 95 13.66 -7.15 -6.63
CA ILE A 95 13.26 -7.85 -7.87
C ILE A 95 12.17 -7.11 -8.67
N THR A 96 11.43 -6.19 -8.04
CA THR A 96 10.35 -5.43 -8.68
C THR A 96 10.92 -4.33 -9.56
N SER A 97 10.49 -4.30 -10.84
CA SER A 97 11.04 -3.39 -11.85
C SER A 97 10.95 -1.92 -11.45
N GLY A 98 12.05 -1.19 -11.64
CA GLY A 98 12.08 0.26 -11.48
C GLY A 98 11.19 1.01 -12.49
N THR A 99 10.95 0.44 -13.67
CA THR A 99 10.07 1.05 -14.70
C THR A 99 8.62 1.05 -14.25
N GLU A 100 8.13 -0.08 -13.73
CA GLU A 100 6.76 -0.20 -13.21
C GLU A 100 6.56 0.72 -12.00
N LYS A 101 7.52 0.77 -11.07
CA LYS A 101 7.48 1.73 -9.94
C LYS A 101 7.35 3.18 -10.43
N LYS A 102 8.11 3.56 -11.46
CA LYS A 102 8.03 4.91 -12.05
C LYS A 102 6.68 5.18 -12.71
N LYS A 103 6.14 4.20 -13.44
CA LYS A 103 4.83 4.28 -14.10
C LYS A 103 3.72 4.56 -13.08
N TYR A 104 3.62 3.77 -12.01
CA TYR A 104 2.60 3.97 -11.00
C TYR A 104 2.78 5.26 -10.18
N ASN A 105 4.04 5.65 -9.88
CA ASN A 105 4.31 6.96 -9.28
C ASN A 105 3.94 8.13 -10.21
N ALA A 106 4.02 7.97 -11.53
CA ALA A 106 3.63 9.00 -12.49
C ALA A 106 2.12 9.28 -12.47
N ILE A 107 1.29 8.27 -12.21
CA ILE A 107 -0.17 8.44 -12.07
C ILE A 107 -0.48 9.42 -10.94
N LEU A 108 0.09 9.21 -9.75
CA LEU A 108 -0.10 10.10 -8.59
C LEU A 108 0.43 11.51 -8.86
N ARG A 109 1.57 11.62 -9.54
CA ARG A 109 2.11 12.93 -9.97
C ARG A 109 1.18 13.64 -10.94
N ASN A 110 0.54 12.92 -11.85
CA ASN A 110 -0.42 13.50 -12.79
C ASN A 110 -1.69 13.94 -12.07
N ILE A 111 -2.21 13.15 -11.13
CA ILE A 111 -3.34 13.55 -10.27
C ILE A 111 -3.00 14.84 -9.52
N ALA A 112 -1.84 14.91 -8.86
CA ALA A 112 -1.41 16.11 -8.14
C ALA A 112 -1.25 17.34 -9.07
N LYS A 113 -0.77 17.14 -10.31
CA LYS A 113 -0.70 18.22 -11.31
C LYS A 113 -2.08 18.72 -11.72
N ILE A 114 -3.03 17.82 -11.94
CA ILE A 114 -4.41 18.17 -12.29
C ILE A 114 -5.05 18.95 -11.15
N LEU A 115 -4.96 18.47 -9.91
CA LEU A 115 -5.48 19.18 -8.74
C LEU A 115 -4.90 20.59 -8.60
N LYS A 116 -3.59 20.76 -8.83
CA LYS A 116 -2.94 22.08 -8.84
C LYS A 116 -3.46 22.98 -9.96
N ALA A 117 -3.60 22.44 -11.17
CA ALA A 117 -4.11 23.19 -12.32
C ALA A 117 -5.59 23.58 -12.15
N SER A 118 -6.34 22.82 -11.35
CA SER A 118 -7.72 23.11 -10.95
C SER A 118 -7.82 23.99 -9.69
N GLU A 119 -6.71 24.57 -9.21
CA GLU A 119 -6.66 25.47 -8.06
C GLU A 119 -7.26 24.88 -6.76
N VAL A 120 -7.19 23.55 -6.61
CA VAL A 120 -7.63 22.88 -5.39
C VAL A 120 -6.64 23.18 -4.27
N ASP A 121 -7.14 23.61 -3.10
CA ASP A 121 -6.34 23.75 -1.89
C ASP A 121 -6.10 22.37 -1.26
N PHE A 122 -4.98 21.75 -1.63
CA PHE A 122 -4.58 20.46 -1.09
C PHE A 122 -3.10 20.41 -0.73
N PHE A 123 -2.80 19.50 0.19
CA PHE A 123 -1.45 19.26 0.67
C PHE A 123 -1.14 17.78 0.77
N TYR A 124 0.14 17.45 0.99
CA TYR A 124 0.57 16.07 1.13
C TYR A 124 1.56 15.90 2.28
N ARG A 125 1.31 14.88 3.13
CA ARG A 125 2.14 14.53 4.29
C ARG A 125 2.55 13.05 4.22
N PRO A 126 3.75 12.72 3.72
CA PRO A 126 4.18 11.33 3.52
C PRO A 126 4.28 10.52 4.83
N ASP A 127 4.50 11.20 5.95
CA ASP A 127 4.51 10.61 7.28
C ASP A 127 3.13 10.12 7.73
N LEU A 128 2.05 10.75 7.24
CA LEU A 128 0.65 10.42 7.53
C LEU A 128 -0.01 9.51 6.49
N ASP A 129 0.53 9.43 5.27
CA ASP A 129 0.03 8.56 4.19
C ASP A 129 0.44 7.10 4.42
N ASP A 130 -0.29 6.42 5.31
CA ASP A 130 -0.15 5.00 5.61
C ASP A 130 -1.01 4.15 4.65
N TYR A 131 -0.65 2.87 4.51
CA TYR A 131 -1.43 1.93 3.71
C TYR A 131 -2.88 1.87 4.20
N SER A 132 -3.86 1.84 3.30
CA SER A 132 -5.29 1.87 3.66
C SER A 132 -5.77 0.63 4.42
N GLY A 133 -5.10 -0.52 4.23
CA GLY A 133 -5.52 -1.80 4.80
C GLY A 133 -6.49 -2.59 3.92
N VAL A 134 -6.92 -2.03 2.79
CA VAL A 134 -8.05 -2.57 2.00
C VAL A 134 -7.86 -4.00 1.50
N LEU A 135 -6.63 -4.47 1.24
CA LEU A 135 -6.40 -5.86 0.85
C LEU A 135 -6.81 -6.85 1.93
N MET A 136 -6.73 -6.49 3.22
CA MET A 136 -7.25 -7.38 4.28
C MET A 136 -8.76 -7.54 4.16
N TYR A 137 -9.48 -6.48 3.82
CA TYR A 137 -10.92 -6.52 3.59
C TYR A 137 -11.24 -7.38 2.36
N ASP A 138 -10.56 -7.14 1.23
CA ASP A 138 -10.75 -7.89 -0.02
C ASP A 138 -10.45 -9.39 0.14
N LEU A 139 -9.54 -9.74 1.06
CA LEU A 139 -9.15 -11.11 1.38
C LEU A 139 -9.99 -11.75 2.51
N GLY A 140 -10.94 -11.02 3.10
CA GLY A 140 -11.83 -11.53 4.13
C GLY A 140 -11.32 -11.44 5.58
N ASP A 141 -10.13 -10.88 5.84
CA ASP A 141 -9.66 -10.54 7.20
C ASP A 141 -10.27 -9.20 7.67
N GLN A 142 -11.58 -9.21 7.91
CA GLN A 142 -12.31 -8.02 8.33
C GLN A 142 -11.86 -7.50 9.71
N GLU A 143 -11.50 -8.40 10.62
CA GLU A 143 -11.03 -8.00 11.96
C GLU A 143 -9.68 -7.29 11.87
N GLY A 144 -8.74 -7.83 11.10
CA GLY A 144 -7.45 -7.21 10.81
C GLY A 144 -7.61 -5.86 10.11
N PHE A 145 -8.52 -5.80 9.12
CA PHE A 145 -8.89 -4.56 8.45
C PHE A 145 -9.40 -3.49 9.43
N VAL A 146 -10.38 -3.80 10.27
CA VAL A 146 -10.93 -2.83 11.24
C VAL A 146 -9.85 -2.33 12.20
N LYS A 147 -8.98 -3.21 12.69
CA LYS A 147 -7.87 -2.82 13.58
C LYS A 147 -6.91 -1.85 12.90
N HIS A 148 -6.54 -2.11 11.65
CA HIS A 148 -5.64 -1.26 10.89
C HIS A 148 -6.29 0.07 10.47
N ALA A 149 -7.54 0.04 9.99
CA ALA A 149 -8.31 1.22 9.64
C ALA A 149 -8.47 2.17 10.85
N ARG A 150 -8.72 1.63 12.06
CA ARG A 150 -8.75 2.41 13.29
C ARG A 150 -7.41 3.06 13.62
N TYR A 151 -6.29 2.37 13.38
CA TYR A 151 -4.95 2.94 13.54
C TYR A 151 -4.73 4.12 12.57
N VAL A 152 -5.05 3.95 11.29
CA VAL A 152 -4.91 5.00 10.26
C VAL A 152 -5.79 6.21 10.59
N ALA A 153 -7.07 5.97 10.88
CA ALA A 153 -8.02 7.02 11.24
C ALA A 153 -7.61 7.74 12.53
N GLY A 154 -7.12 7.01 13.54
CA GLY A 154 -6.61 7.59 14.78
C GLY A 154 -5.43 8.52 14.54
N LYS A 155 -4.46 8.10 13.72
CA LYS A 155 -3.29 8.91 13.35
C LYS A 155 -3.67 10.17 12.58
N LEU A 156 -4.57 10.07 11.62
CA LEU A 156 -5.08 11.23 10.86
C LEU A 156 -5.83 12.21 11.77
N LYS A 157 -6.69 11.72 12.67
CA LYS A 157 -7.42 12.56 13.63
C LYS A 157 -6.49 13.26 14.62
N GLN A 158 -5.49 12.55 15.15
CA GLN A 158 -4.49 13.13 16.05
C GLN A 158 -3.66 14.23 15.37
N ALA A 159 -3.39 14.08 14.08
CA ALA A 159 -2.72 15.09 13.26
C ALA A 159 -3.65 16.26 12.83
N GLY A 160 -4.92 16.27 13.28
CA GLY A 160 -5.87 17.35 12.97
C GLY A 160 -6.40 17.34 11.55
N ILE A 161 -6.26 16.23 10.81
CA ILE A 161 -6.72 16.12 9.43
C ILE A 161 -8.25 16.03 9.41
N LYS A 162 -8.90 16.97 8.70
CA LYS A 162 -10.37 17.08 8.63
C LYS A 162 -10.96 16.64 7.29
N LYS A 163 -10.20 16.79 6.21
CA LYS A 163 -10.63 16.49 4.84
C LYS A 163 -9.56 15.68 4.13
N LEU A 164 -9.99 14.66 3.40
CA LEU A 164 -9.15 13.80 2.58
C LEU A 164 -9.57 13.91 1.12
N ILE A 165 -8.60 13.98 0.22
CA ILE A 165 -8.77 13.67 -1.20
C ILE A 165 -8.15 12.29 -1.40
N THR A 166 -8.97 11.32 -1.80
CA THR A 166 -8.52 9.96 -2.13
C THR A 166 -8.38 9.80 -3.64
N VAL A 167 -7.53 8.86 -4.06
CA VAL A 167 -7.15 8.70 -5.48
C VAL A 167 -7.75 7.47 -6.15
N ASP A 168 -8.44 6.64 -5.37
CA ASP A 168 -9.05 5.39 -5.84
C ASP A 168 -10.24 4.96 -4.96
N PRO A 169 -11.14 4.11 -5.47
CA PRO A 169 -12.31 3.64 -4.73
C PRO A 169 -11.99 2.80 -3.49
N HIS A 170 -10.93 2.00 -3.53
CA HIS A 170 -10.54 1.12 -2.41
C HIS A 170 -10.07 1.94 -1.21
N THR A 171 -9.22 2.93 -1.44
CA THR A 171 -8.77 3.87 -0.41
C THR A 171 -9.95 4.68 0.12
N THR A 172 -10.85 5.15 -0.76
CA THR A 172 -12.07 5.87 -0.35
C THR A 172 -12.93 5.01 0.58
N TYR A 173 -13.16 3.74 0.21
CA TYR A 173 -13.93 2.82 1.04
C TYR A 173 -13.29 2.59 2.41
N ALA A 174 -11.96 2.43 2.44
CA ALA A 174 -11.23 2.14 3.67
C ALA A 174 -11.24 3.27 4.70
N VAL A 175 -11.42 4.52 4.26
CA VAL A 175 -11.41 5.72 5.14
C VAL A 175 -12.77 6.37 5.30
N LYS A 176 -13.83 5.77 4.75
CA LYS A 176 -15.21 6.25 4.87
C LYS A 176 -15.80 5.90 6.24
#